data_AF-A0A9N8ZT17-F1
#
_entry.id   AF-A0A9N8ZT17-F1
#
_cell.length_a   1.000
_cell.length_b   1.000
_cell.length_c   1.000
_cell.angle_alpha   90.00
_cell.angle_beta   90.00
_cell.angle_gamma   90.00
#
_symmetry.space_group_name_H-M   'P 1'
#
loop_
_entity.id
_entity.type
_entity.pdbx_description
1 polymer ?
#
loop_
_entity_poly.entity_id
_entity_poly.type
_entity_poly.pdbx_seq_one_letter_code
_entity_poly.pdbx_strand_id
1 'polypeptide(L)'
;MSPSELYPRMIKLLVLPDYRFDLLTGFVLAAGGLTESLVRYSSSTLLEYANELPVESTPESFTLTDFAKTLLDIFRKYERQDRVVIPLLEVVDLLFENGTLQKIDSDGFSFVDLFECTKKEVVKTGEIRKITACMRVFCGITSLGGTVRTRALYQLLSLLVHSFPKVRRSTADQFYMALTTSAEDEESEEMLQIEDILANTDWNGPVPQLKEIRNELYPLLGLKQPVFKSSTAK
;
A
#
# COMPACT_ATOMS: atom_id res chain seq x y z
N MET A 1 -3.58 -25.08 -22.63
CA MET A 1 -2.55 -24.39 -21.82
C MET A 1 -3.23 -23.91 -20.55
N SER A 2 -2.81 -24.40 -19.39
CA SER A 2 -3.40 -23.98 -18.11
C SER A 2 -2.88 -22.59 -17.71
N PRO A 3 -3.55 -21.88 -16.79
CA PRO A 3 -3.01 -20.65 -16.19
C PRO A 3 -1.58 -20.81 -15.65
N SER A 4 -1.29 -21.95 -15.01
CA SER A 4 0.04 -22.28 -14.46
C SER A 4 1.13 -22.43 -15.53
N GLU A 5 0.78 -22.73 -16.79
CA GLU A 5 1.73 -22.80 -17.91
C GLU A 5 1.84 -21.48 -18.67
N LEU A 6 0.74 -20.71 -18.74
CA LEU A 6 0.64 -19.51 -19.55
C LEU A 6 1.35 -18.32 -18.91
N TYR A 7 1.08 -18.03 -17.63
CA TYR A 7 1.57 -16.84 -16.96
C TYR A 7 3.11 -16.74 -16.93
N PRO A 8 3.86 -17.80 -16.56
CA PRO A 8 5.32 -17.76 -16.55
C PRO A 8 5.96 -17.53 -17.93
N ARG A 9 5.23 -17.84 -19.02
CA ARG A 9 5.68 -17.58 -20.39
C ARG A 9 5.34 -16.16 -20.83
N MET A 10 4.12 -15.71 -20.55
CA MET A 10 3.67 -14.37 -20.92
C MET A 10 4.44 -13.27 -20.20
N ILE A 11 4.74 -13.43 -18.91
CA ILE A 11 5.36 -12.37 -18.11
C ILE A 11 6.73 -11.95 -18.65
N LYS A 12 7.44 -12.88 -19.30
CA LYS A 12 8.74 -12.63 -19.94
C LYS A 12 8.66 -11.60 -21.09
N LEU A 13 7.47 -11.36 -21.63
CA LEU A 13 7.26 -10.36 -22.69
C LEU A 13 7.25 -8.92 -22.13
N LEU A 14 7.21 -8.71 -20.81
CA LEU A 14 7.29 -7.38 -20.20
C LEU A 14 8.60 -6.64 -20.53
N VAL A 15 9.64 -7.36 -20.93
CA VAL A 15 10.90 -6.76 -21.43
C VAL A 15 10.66 -5.92 -22.69
N LEU A 16 9.64 -6.24 -23.49
CA LEU A 16 9.29 -5.51 -24.71
C LEU A 16 8.48 -4.25 -24.36
N PRO A 17 9.01 -3.03 -24.61
CA PRO A 17 8.36 -1.79 -24.19
C PRO A 17 6.95 -1.61 -24.77
N ASP A 18 6.73 -1.99 -26.04
CA ASP A 18 5.45 -1.78 -26.75
C ASP A 18 4.28 -2.57 -26.15
N TYR A 19 4.57 -3.69 -25.48
CA TYR A 19 3.54 -4.55 -24.87
C TYR A 19 3.44 -4.38 -23.36
N ARG A 20 4.43 -3.75 -22.73
CA ARG A 20 4.62 -3.75 -21.28
C ARG A 20 3.41 -3.22 -20.52
N PHE A 21 2.89 -2.06 -20.94
CA PHE A 21 1.79 -1.40 -20.26
C PHE A 21 0.51 -2.26 -20.26
N ASP A 22 0.08 -2.70 -21.45
CA ASP A 22 -1.17 -3.45 -21.61
C ASP A 22 -1.06 -4.86 -21.02
N LEU A 23 0.09 -5.50 -21.19
CA LEU A 23 0.36 -6.81 -20.61
C LEU A 23 0.35 -6.75 -19.08
N LEU A 24 1.08 -5.79 -18.48
CA LEU A 24 1.10 -5.63 -17.03
C LEU A 24 -0.28 -5.26 -16.47
N THR A 25 -1.07 -4.47 -17.19
CA THR A 25 -2.47 -4.21 -16.84
C THR A 25 -3.28 -5.52 -16.77
N GLY A 26 -3.11 -6.41 -17.76
CA GLY A 26 -3.76 -7.72 -17.77
C GLY A 26 -3.32 -8.62 -16.59
N PHE A 27 -2.03 -8.61 -16.25
CA PHE A 27 -1.51 -9.29 -15.07
C PHE A 27 -2.08 -8.73 -13.76
N VAL A 28 -2.15 -7.41 -13.63
CA VAL A 28 -2.75 -6.74 -12.46
C VAL A 28 -4.20 -7.16 -12.27
N LEU A 29 -5.00 -7.18 -13.35
CA LEU A 29 -6.40 -7.60 -13.28
C LEU A 29 -6.58 -9.07 -12.90
N ALA A 30 -5.63 -9.93 -13.29
CA ALA A 30 -5.63 -11.34 -12.91
C ALA A 30 -5.20 -11.55 -11.45
N ALA A 31 -4.11 -10.89 -11.04
CA ALA A 31 -3.47 -11.06 -9.73
C ALA A 31 -4.24 -10.39 -8.59
N GLY A 32 -4.82 -9.23 -8.82
CA GLY A 32 -5.67 -8.54 -7.84
C GLY A 32 -7.17 -8.82 -8.01
N GLY A 33 -7.52 -9.84 -8.81
CA GLY A 33 -8.90 -10.22 -9.10
C GLY A 33 -9.61 -10.93 -7.94
N LEU A 34 -10.82 -11.43 -8.21
CA LEU A 34 -11.64 -12.14 -7.22
C LEU A 34 -11.51 -13.68 -7.27
N THR A 35 -10.95 -14.22 -8.35
CA THR A 35 -10.94 -15.68 -8.59
C THR A 35 -9.70 -16.31 -8.00
N GLU A 36 -9.86 -17.08 -6.92
CA GLU A 36 -8.77 -17.61 -6.08
C GLU A 36 -7.66 -18.35 -6.85
N SER A 37 -8.01 -19.26 -7.76
CA SER A 37 -7.01 -20.01 -8.53
C SER A 37 -6.26 -19.14 -9.54
N LEU A 38 -6.94 -18.16 -10.15
CA LEU A 38 -6.34 -17.21 -11.08
C LEU A 38 -5.39 -16.26 -10.35
N VAL A 39 -5.87 -15.72 -9.23
CA VAL A 39 -5.12 -14.84 -8.33
C VAL A 39 -3.86 -15.54 -7.88
N ARG A 40 -3.95 -16.78 -7.37
CA ARG A 40 -2.79 -17.52 -6.84
C ARG A 40 -1.63 -17.63 -7.84
N TYR A 41 -1.91 -18.09 -9.07
CA TYR A 41 -0.84 -18.28 -10.05
C TYR A 41 -0.33 -16.97 -10.65
N SER A 42 -1.21 -15.99 -10.84
CA SER A 42 -0.81 -14.70 -11.42
C SER A 42 -0.07 -13.81 -10.41
N SER A 43 -0.46 -13.82 -9.14
CA SER A 43 0.23 -13.09 -8.07
C SER A 43 1.60 -13.69 -7.78
N SER A 44 1.72 -15.02 -7.69
CA SER A 44 3.02 -15.68 -7.49
C SER A 44 3.96 -15.40 -8.66
N THR A 45 3.49 -15.54 -9.90
CA THR A 45 4.29 -15.26 -11.10
C THR A 45 4.75 -13.81 -11.14
N LEU A 46 3.87 -12.86 -10.81
CA LEU A 46 4.20 -11.43 -10.80
C LEU A 46 5.24 -11.11 -9.74
N LEU A 47 5.07 -11.64 -8.52
CA LEU A 47 5.99 -11.45 -7.42
C LEU A 47 7.36 -12.07 -7.69
N GLU A 48 7.40 -13.32 -8.17
CA GLU A 48 8.64 -14.01 -8.55
C GLU A 48 9.40 -13.21 -9.61
N TYR A 49 8.70 -12.84 -10.69
CA TYR A 49 9.31 -12.06 -11.77
C TYR A 49 9.83 -10.70 -11.28
N ALA A 50 9.04 -9.96 -10.49
CA ALA A 50 9.47 -8.67 -9.95
C ALA A 50 10.72 -8.80 -9.06
N ASN A 51 10.83 -9.87 -8.27
CA ASN A 51 12.00 -10.12 -7.43
C ASN A 51 13.26 -10.55 -8.22
N GLU A 52 13.11 -11.08 -9.43
CA GLU A 52 14.21 -11.42 -10.34
C GLU A 52 14.72 -10.23 -11.16
N LEU A 53 13.95 -9.13 -11.24
CA LEU A 53 14.35 -7.95 -12.00
C LEU A 53 15.55 -7.24 -11.34
N PRO A 54 16.53 -6.77 -12.14
CA PRO A 54 17.64 -5.99 -11.61
C PRO A 54 17.16 -4.64 -11.06
N VAL A 55 17.77 -4.18 -9.98
CA VAL A 55 17.55 -2.84 -9.42
C VAL A 55 18.41 -1.80 -10.16
N GLU A 56 19.66 -2.16 -10.46
CA GLU A 56 20.58 -1.31 -11.20
C GLU A 56 20.30 -1.35 -12.71
N SER A 57 20.35 -0.19 -13.34
CA SER A 57 20.04 -0.03 -14.76
C SER A 57 21.26 -0.32 -15.63
N THR A 58 21.10 -1.17 -16.64
CA THR A 58 21.95 -1.19 -17.83
C THR A 58 21.12 -0.69 -19.02
N PRO A 59 21.73 -0.16 -20.09
CA PRO A 59 20.99 0.49 -21.19
C PRO A 59 19.90 -0.36 -21.86
N GLU A 60 19.96 -1.68 -21.71
CA GLU A 60 19.06 -2.65 -22.34
C GLU A 60 18.22 -3.45 -21.33
N SER A 61 18.40 -3.26 -20.01
CA SER A 61 17.68 -4.04 -19.01
C SER A 61 16.35 -3.39 -18.64
N PHE A 62 15.30 -4.21 -18.61
CA PHE A 62 14.06 -3.86 -17.91
C PHE A 62 14.29 -4.07 -16.42
N THR A 63 14.19 -3.00 -15.63
CA THR A 63 14.51 -3.01 -14.20
C THR A 63 13.25 -3.10 -13.34
N LEU A 64 13.45 -3.41 -12.05
CA LEU A 64 12.38 -3.33 -11.05
C LEU A 64 11.81 -1.90 -10.95
N THR A 65 12.66 -0.89 -11.13
CA THR A 65 12.27 0.52 -11.20
C THR A 65 11.32 0.78 -12.38
N ASP A 66 11.61 0.24 -13.56
CA ASP A 66 10.74 0.38 -14.75
C ASP A 66 9.41 -0.35 -14.57
N PHE A 67 9.44 -1.51 -13.91
CA PHE A 67 8.25 -2.25 -13.54
C PHE A 67 7.34 -1.42 -12.62
N ALA A 68 7.91 -0.85 -11.55
CA ALA A 68 7.19 0.02 -10.62
C ALA A 68 6.65 1.29 -11.29
N LYS A 69 7.45 1.92 -12.18
CA LYS A 69 6.99 3.06 -13.00
C LYS A 69 5.79 2.68 -13.87
N THR A 70 5.82 1.51 -14.49
CA THR A 70 4.69 1.02 -15.30
C THR A 70 3.44 0.81 -14.43
N LEU A 71 3.57 0.26 -13.21
CA LEU A 71 2.44 0.16 -12.28
C LEU A 71 1.86 1.53 -11.92
N LEU A 72 2.72 2.52 -11.68
CA LEU A 72 2.30 3.89 -11.39
C LEU A 72 1.60 4.55 -12.59
N ASP A 73 2.06 4.28 -13.82
CA ASP A 73 1.40 4.76 -15.04
C ASP A 73 0.03 4.11 -15.24
N ILE A 74 -0.10 2.81 -14.92
CA ILE A 74 -1.40 2.12 -14.89
C ILE A 74 -2.31 2.79 -13.87
N PHE A 75 -1.80 3.09 -12.67
CA PHE A 75 -2.57 3.77 -11.63
C PHE A 75 -3.11 5.11 -12.14
N ARG A 76 -2.24 5.94 -12.72
CA ARG A 76 -2.60 7.26 -13.26
C ARG A 76 -3.62 7.15 -14.40
N LYS A 77 -3.45 6.20 -15.33
CA LYS A 77 -4.37 6.02 -16.47
C LYS A 77 -5.78 5.64 -16.03
N TYR A 78 -5.88 4.79 -15.02
CA TYR A 78 -7.15 4.23 -14.55
C TYR A 78 -7.65 4.89 -13.26
N GLU A 79 -7.22 6.12 -12.93
CA GLU A 79 -7.69 6.86 -11.75
C GLU A 79 -9.21 6.81 -11.65
N ARG A 80 -9.75 6.53 -10.45
CA ARG A 80 -11.18 6.34 -10.17
C ARG A 80 -11.89 5.18 -10.89
N GLN A 81 -11.17 4.30 -11.60
CA GLN A 81 -11.75 3.11 -12.22
C GLN A 81 -11.52 1.89 -11.34
N ASP A 82 -12.44 1.64 -10.40
CA ASP A 82 -12.33 0.62 -9.34
C ASP A 82 -12.01 -0.79 -9.86
N ARG A 83 -12.51 -1.12 -11.05
CA ARG A 83 -12.25 -2.42 -11.72
C ARG A 83 -10.76 -2.68 -11.96
N VAL A 84 -9.94 -1.64 -12.09
CA VAL A 84 -8.48 -1.74 -12.29
C VAL A 84 -7.73 -1.31 -11.04
N VAL A 85 -8.16 -0.22 -10.41
CA VAL A 85 -7.47 0.38 -9.26
C VAL A 85 -7.43 -0.55 -8.06
N ILE A 86 -8.53 -1.24 -7.73
CA ILE A 86 -8.54 -2.15 -6.58
C ILE A 86 -7.57 -3.31 -6.80
N PRO A 87 -7.63 -4.06 -7.92
CA PRO A 87 -6.62 -5.07 -8.22
C PRO A 87 -5.18 -4.55 -8.21
N LEU A 88 -4.96 -3.34 -8.73
CA LEU A 88 -3.65 -2.71 -8.73
C LEU A 88 -3.14 -2.46 -7.31
N LEU A 89 -4.00 -1.95 -6.41
CA LEU A 89 -3.64 -1.74 -5.00
C LEU A 89 -3.30 -3.06 -4.30
N GLU A 90 -4.04 -4.14 -4.56
CA GLU A 90 -3.72 -5.47 -4.01
C GLU A 90 -2.36 -6.00 -4.52
N VAL A 91 -2.00 -5.71 -5.78
CA VAL A 91 -0.67 -6.04 -6.32
C VAL A 91 0.43 -5.18 -5.68
N VAL A 92 0.21 -3.88 -5.52
CA VAL A 92 1.18 -2.98 -4.87
C VAL A 92 1.40 -3.40 -3.41
N ASP A 93 0.33 -3.74 -2.71
CA ASP A 93 0.36 -4.28 -1.35
C ASP A 93 1.19 -5.56 -1.27
N LEU A 94 0.90 -6.55 -2.12
CA LEU A 94 1.68 -7.79 -2.23
C LEU A 94 3.18 -7.53 -2.40
N LEU A 95 3.56 -6.56 -3.24
CA LEU A 95 4.96 -6.23 -3.49
C LEU A 95 5.62 -5.54 -2.28
N PHE A 96 4.86 -4.79 -1.47
CA PHE A 96 5.35 -4.24 -0.20
C PHE A 96 5.48 -5.33 0.87
N GLU A 97 4.47 -6.19 1.04
CA GLU A 97 4.49 -7.28 2.03
C GLU A 97 5.70 -8.20 1.85
N ASN A 98 6.17 -8.38 0.63
CA ASN A 98 7.31 -9.25 0.30
C ASN A 98 8.65 -8.50 0.17
N GLY A 99 8.72 -7.23 0.60
CA GLY A 99 9.97 -6.48 0.57
C GLY A 99 10.45 -6.09 -0.84
N THR A 100 9.64 -6.32 -1.88
CA THR A 100 10.06 -6.13 -3.28
C THR A 100 10.22 -4.66 -3.61
N LEU A 101 9.24 -3.80 -3.26
CA LEU A 101 9.35 -2.37 -3.56
C LEU A 101 10.40 -1.66 -2.71
N GLN A 102 10.71 -2.18 -1.52
CA GLN A 102 11.73 -1.66 -0.62
C GLN A 102 13.15 -1.78 -1.20
N LYS A 103 13.36 -2.63 -2.22
CA LYS A 103 14.63 -2.76 -2.95
C LYS A 103 14.89 -1.59 -3.91
N ILE A 104 13.89 -0.78 -4.24
CA ILE A 104 14.01 0.31 -5.20
C ILE A 104 14.55 1.57 -4.51
N ASP A 105 15.56 2.19 -5.12
CA ASP A 105 16.05 3.49 -4.65
C ASP A 105 15.00 4.59 -4.85
N SER A 106 14.83 5.42 -3.82
CA SER A 106 13.94 6.59 -3.83
C SER A 106 14.24 7.61 -4.93
N ASP A 107 15.49 7.67 -5.42
CA ASP A 107 15.84 8.54 -6.56
C ASP A 107 15.36 7.97 -7.91
N GLY A 108 15.18 6.65 -7.99
CA GLY A 108 14.73 5.94 -9.19
C GLY A 108 13.21 5.93 -9.36
N PHE A 109 12.44 5.99 -8.26
CA PHE A 109 10.99 5.87 -8.26
C PHE A 109 10.32 6.81 -7.24
N SER A 110 9.31 7.56 -7.69
CA SER A 110 8.55 8.49 -6.84
C SER A 110 7.49 7.76 -6.00
N PHE A 111 7.89 7.27 -4.82
CA PHE A 111 6.95 6.76 -3.82
C PHE A 111 5.96 7.83 -3.34
N VAL A 112 6.33 9.11 -3.44
CA VAL A 112 5.42 10.23 -3.18
C VAL A 112 4.25 10.24 -4.16
N ASP A 113 4.52 10.03 -5.46
CA ASP A 113 3.45 9.98 -6.45
C ASP A 113 2.54 8.76 -6.27
N LEU A 114 3.12 7.61 -5.91
CA LEU A 114 2.35 6.42 -5.53
C LEU A 114 1.42 6.72 -4.35
N PHE A 115 1.96 7.34 -3.29
CA PHE A 115 1.18 7.76 -2.14
C PHE A 115 0.04 8.72 -2.52
N GLU A 116 0.30 9.74 -3.34
CA GLU A 116 -0.74 10.70 -3.75
C GLU A 116 -1.83 10.04 -4.62
N CYS A 117 -1.46 9.10 -5.50
CA CYS A 117 -2.43 8.30 -6.25
C CYS A 117 -3.32 7.49 -5.30
N THR A 118 -2.73 6.74 -4.36
CA THR A 118 -3.47 5.97 -3.34
C THR A 118 -4.38 6.86 -2.49
N LYS A 119 -3.88 8.02 -2.05
CA LYS A 119 -4.64 8.97 -1.23
C LYS A 119 -5.86 9.52 -1.96
N LYS A 120 -5.75 9.85 -3.25
CA LYS A 120 -6.91 10.31 -4.04
C LYS A 120 -8.04 9.28 -4.00
N GLU A 121 -7.72 8.00 -4.05
CA GLU A 121 -8.69 6.91 -4.10
C GLU A 121 -9.45 6.69 -2.78
N VAL A 122 -8.85 7.02 -1.64
CA VAL A 122 -9.52 6.98 -0.31
C VAL A 122 -10.40 8.19 -0.07
N VAL A 123 -10.09 9.33 -0.69
CA VAL A 123 -10.87 10.56 -0.47
C VAL A 123 -12.28 10.39 -1.04
N LYS A 124 -13.28 10.58 -0.17
CA LYS A 124 -14.72 10.56 -0.47
C LYS A 124 -15.26 9.24 -1.03
N THR A 125 -14.55 8.12 -0.85
CA THR A 125 -15.13 6.80 -1.16
C THR A 125 -15.91 6.24 0.01
N GLY A 126 -17.04 5.59 -0.26
CA GLY A 126 -17.78 4.76 0.70
C GLY A 126 -17.49 3.27 0.56
N GLU A 127 -16.65 2.89 -0.40
CA GLU A 127 -16.38 1.49 -0.72
C GLU A 127 -15.31 0.91 0.22
N ILE A 128 -15.74 0.07 1.15
CA ILE A 128 -14.85 -0.51 2.18
C ILE A 128 -13.68 -1.28 1.57
N ARG A 129 -13.90 -2.04 0.49
CA ARG A 129 -12.83 -2.85 -0.15
C ARG A 129 -11.68 -1.98 -0.63
N LYS A 130 -12.00 -0.91 -1.34
CA LYS A 130 -11.01 0.06 -1.83
C LYS A 130 -10.30 0.82 -0.70
N ILE A 131 -11.04 1.20 0.35
CA ILE A 131 -10.44 1.81 1.55
C ILE A 131 -9.43 0.84 2.17
N THR A 132 -9.79 -0.44 2.34
CA THR A 132 -8.90 -1.47 2.88
C THR A 132 -7.67 -1.67 1.99
N ALA A 133 -7.82 -1.78 0.66
CA ALA A 133 -6.68 -1.93 -0.24
C ALA A 133 -5.72 -0.73 -0.18
N CYS A 134 -6.24 0.50 -0.14
CA CYS A 134 -5.41 1.69 0.04
C CYS A 134 -4.72 1.74 1.40
N MET A 135 -5.42 1.34 2.46
CA MET A 135 -4.88 1.27 3.81
C MET A 135 -3.68 0.35 3.89
N ARG A 136 -3.74 -0.83 3.27
CA ARG A 136 -2.60 -1.75 3.25
C ARG A 136 -1.41 -1.20 2.47
N VAL A 137 -1.65 -0.52 1.34
CA VAL A 137 -0.59 0.23 0.64
C VAL A 137 0.03 1.31 1.54
N PHE A 138 -0.75 2.02 2.36
CA PHE A 138 -0.18 2.95 3.35
C PHE A 138 0.67 2.24 4.40
N CYS A 139 0.25 1.08 4.92
CA CYS A 139 1.07 0.23 5.79
C CYS A 139 2.38 -0.19 5.10
N GLY A 140 2.33 -0.61 3.83
CA GLY A 140 3.54 -0.92 3.06
C GLY A 140 4.50 0.27 2.97
N ILE A 141 3.98 1.47 2.70
CA ILE A 141 4.76 2.71 2.63
C ILE A 141 5.40 3.07 4.00
N THR A 142 4.86 2.63 5.14
CA THR A 142 5.48 2.93 6.44
C THR A 142 6.82 2.21 6.66
N SER A 143 7.10 1.15 5.89
CA SER A 143 8.41 0.49 5.86
C SER A 143 9.50 1.32 5.16
N LEU A 144 9.11 2.35 4.40
CA LEU A 144 10.03 3.28 3.76
C LEU A 144 10.45 4.39 4.74
N GLY A 145 11.50 5.14 4.39
CA GLY A 145 11.95 6.30 5.17
C GLY A 145 11.35 7.64 4.76
N GLY A 146 11.77 8.71 5.45
CA GLY A 146 11.59 10.09 5.03
C GLY A 146 10.15 10.60 5.02
N THR A 147 9.87 11.57 4.14
CA THR A 147 8.61 12.32 4.16
C THR A 147 7.39 11.49 3.74
N VAL A 148 7.57 10.48 2.88
CA VAL A 148 6.48 9.63 2.41
C VAL A 148 5.96 8.73 3.54
N ARG A 149 6.85 8.20 4.38
CA ARG A 149 6.51 7.48 5.61
C ARG A 149 5.62 8.32 6.51
N THR A 150 6.06 9.55 6.81
CA THR A 150 5.30 10.49 7.63
C THR A 150 3.89 10.72 7.08
N ARG A 151 3.75 10.91 5.76
CA ARG A 151 2.45 11.10 5.12
C ARG A 151 1.54 9.86 5.24
N ALA A 152 2.09 8.66 5.09
CA ALA A 152 1.37 7.41 5.26
C ALA A 152 0.87 7.23 6.69
N LEU A 153 1.71 7.50 7.69
CA LEU A 153 1.31 7.46 9.11
C LEU A 153 0.13 8.39 9.39
N TYR A 154 0.13 9.63 8.87
CA TYR A 154 -1.03 10.52 9.00
C TYR A 154 -2.32 9.95 8.38
N GLN A 155 -2.22 9.23 7.25
CA GLN A 155 -3.41 8.57 6.66
C GLN A 155 -3.90 7.41 7.53
N LEU A 156 -3.02 6.56 8.04
CA LEU A 156 -3.37 5.46 8.93
C LEU A 156 -4.03 5.97 10.22
N LEU A 157 -3.48 7.00 10.86
CA LEU A 157 -4.07 7.64 12.04
C LEU A 157 -5.43 8.29 11.74
N SER A 158 -5.66 8.75 10.51
CA SER A 158 -6.98 9.22 10.08
C SER A 158 -7.98 8.07 9.92
N LEU A 159 -7.53 6.91 9.45
CA LEU A 159 -8.38 5.72 9.23
C LEU A 159 -8.75 5.00 10.52
N LEU A 160 -7.93 5.08 11.58
CA LEU A 160 -8.25 4.59 12.93
C LEU A 160 -9.52 5.21 13.53
N VAL A 161 -9.94 6.38 13.03
CA VAL A 161 -11.16 7.07 13.47
C VAL A 161 -12.19 7.22 12.34
N HIS A 162 -12.12 6.37 11.31
CA HIS A 162 -13.06 6.36 10.19
C HIS A 162 -14.52 6.14 10.65
N SER A 163 -15.49 6.60 9.85
CA SER A 163 -16.93 6.42 10.14
C SER A 163 -17.39 4.96 10.14
N PHE A 164 -16.61 4.06 9.52
CA PHE A 164 -16.92 2.63 9.41
C PHE A 164 -16.10 1.83 10.44
N PRO A 165 -16.74 1.17 11.43
CA PRO A 165 -16.04 0.38 12.44
C PRO A 165 -15.10 -0.69 11.86
N LYS A 166 -15.53 -1.35 10.78
CA LYS A 166 -14.71 -2.35 10.07
C LYS A 166 -13.38 -1.79 9.54
N VAL A 167 -13.40 -0.55 9.03
CA VAL A 167 -12.17 0.12 8.54
C VAL A 167 -11.26 0.43 9.72
N ARG A 168 -11.80 0.93 10.83
CA ARG A 168 -11.00 1.26 12.03
C ARG A 168 -10.26 0.04 12.58
N ARG A 169 -10.99 -1.06 12.82
CA ARG A 169 -10.40 -2.32 13.29
C ARG A 169 -9.34 -2.86 12.32
N SER A 170 -9.69 -2.96 11.04
CA SER A 170 -8.75 -3.47 10.04
C SER A 170 -7.50 -2.59 9.92
N THR A 171 -7.62 -1.28 10.14
CA THR A 171 -6.47 -0.36 10.14
C THR A 171 -5.59 -0.63 11.35
N ALA A 172 -6.17 -0.80 12.54
CA ALA A 172 -5.40 -1.09 13.76
C ALA A 172 -4.63 -2.41 13.64
N ASP A 173 -5.31 -3.49 13.22
CA ASP A 173 -4.71 -4.82 13.06
C ASP A 173 -3.54 -4.78 12.06
N GLN A 174 -3.75 -4.16 10.89
CA GLN A 174 -2.75 -4.11 9.83
C GLN A 174 -1.61 -3.16 10.15
N PHE A 175 -1.88 -2.06 10.86
CA PHE A 175 -0.83 -1.14 11.27
C PHE A 175 0.05 -1.75 12.37
N TYR A 176 -0.55 -2.48 13.31
CA TYR A 176 0.19 -3.29 14.28
C TYR A 176 1.11 -4.30 13.59
N MET A 177 0.58 -5.06 12.62
CA MET A 177 1.37 -6.03 11.85
C MET A 177 2.52 -5.37 11.07
N ALA A 178 2.27 -4.21 10.45
CA ALA A 178 3.29 -3.51 9.68
C ALA A 178 4.44 -3.00 10.56
N LEU A 179 4.13 -2.51 11.77
CA LEU A 179 5.16 -2.03 12.69
C LEU A 179 5.99 -3.17 13.27
N THR A 180 5.34 -4.24 13.71
CA THR A 180 6.01 -5.44 14.25
C THR A 180 6.90 -6.14 13.23
N THR A 181 6.48 -6.19 11.96
CA THR A 181 7.30 -6.77 10.87
C THR A 181 8.54 -5.92 10.57
N SER A 182 8.49 -4.61 10.83
CA SER A 182 9.62 -3.69 10.61
C SER A 182 10.59 -3.58 11.80
N ALA A 183 10.23 -4.14 12.97
CA ALA A 183 11.03 -4.09 14.17
C ALA A 183 12.07 -5.22 14.19
N GLU A 184 13.13 -5.09 13.39
CA GLU A 184 14.29 -6.00 13.43
C GLU A 184 15.36 -5.58 14.46
N ASP A 185 15.22 -4.42 15.14
CA ASP A 185 16.12 -3.89 16.17
C ASP A 185 15.36 -3.38 17.43
N GLU A 186 16.05 -3.38 18.59
CA GLU A 186 15.60 -3.07 19.97
C GLU A 186 14.21 -2.38 20.12
N GLU A 187 13.24 -3.12 20.69
CA GLU A 187 11.92 -2.59 21.10
C GLU A 187 12.09 -1.39 22.03
N SER A 188 11.76 -0.19 21.54
CA SER A 188 11.72 1.01 22.37
C SER A 188 10.45 1.03 23.23
N GLU A 189 10.48 1.74 24.36
CA GLU A 189 9.29 1.90 25.21
C GLU A 189 8.13 2.55 24.44
N GLU A 190 8.42 3.48 23.53
CA GLU A 190 7.41 4.11 22.66
C GLU A 190 6.78 3.10 21.70
N MET A 191 7.57 2.18 21.15
CA MET A 191 7.12 1.14 20.23
C MET A 191 6.16 0.17 20.93
N LEU A 192 6.51 -0.28 22.14
CA LEU A 192 5.64 -1.09 23.00
C LEU A 192 4.32 -0.39 23.34
N GLN A 193 4.35 0.92 23.60
CA GLN A 193 3.14 1.71 23.85
C GLN A 193 2.25 1.82 22.62
N ILE A 194 2.83 2.02 21.43
CA ILE A 194 2.07 2.04 20.18
C ILE A 194 1.36 0.70 19.97
N GLU A 195 2.08 -0.40 20.16
CA GLU A 195 1.54 -1.76 20.05
C GLU A 195 0.40 -2.03 21.02
N ASP A 196 0.58 -1.68 22.29
CA ASP A 196 -0.46 -1.81 23.32
C ASP A 196 -1.72 -1.02 22.94
N ILE A 197 -1.58 0.25 22.53
CA ILE A 197 -2.70 1.08 22.11
C ILE A 197 -3.42 0.45 20.91
N LEU A 198 -2.69 0.01 19.89
CA LEU A 198 -3.28 -0.57 18.68
C LEU A 198 -4.02 -1.88 18.98
N ALA A 199 -3.44 -2.76 19.81
CA ALA A 199 -3.96 -4.09 20.10
C ALA A 199 -5.10 -4.08 21.14
N ASN A 200 -4.99 -3.26 22.20
CA ASN A 200 -5.90 -3.31 23.35
C ASN A 200 -7.05 -2.30 23.31
N THR A 201 -7.05 -1.38 22.33
CA THR A 201 -8.17 -0.44 22.14
C THR A 201 -9.36 -1.10 21.42
N ASP A 202 -10.59 -0.93 21.94
CA ASP A 202 -11.80 -1.30 21.18
C ASP A 202 -12.10 -0.27 20.08
N TRP A 203 -11.54 -0.51 18.90
CA TRP A 203 -11.76 0.32 17.70
C TRP A 203 -13.20 0.30 17.15
N ASN A 204 -14.14 -0.39 17.79
CA ASN A 204 -15.57 -0.24 17.50
C ASN A 204 -16.24 0.88 18.30
N GLY A 205 -15.55 1.44 19.29
CA GLY A 205 -16.08 2.47 20.17
C GLY A 205 -16.50 3.77 19.46
N PRO A 206 -17.11 4.71 20.22
CA PRO A 206 -17.49 6.03 19.73
C PRO A 206 -16.29 6.82 19.18
N VAL A 207 -16.43 7.38 17.97
CA VAL A 207 -15.38 8.18 17.31
C VAL A 207 -14.80 9.29 18.20
N PRO A 208 -15.58 10.05 19.01
CA PRO A 208 -15.01 11.07 19.88
C PRO A 208 -13.98 10.52 20.88
N GLN A 209 -14.23 9.32 21.45
CA GLN A 209 -13.30 8.68 22.40
C GLN A 209 -12.06 8.16 21.68
N LEU A 210 -12.26 7.50 20.53
CA LEU A 210 -11.14 7.01 19.70
C LEU A 210 -10.25 8.13 19.19
N LYS A 211 -10.79 9.35 19.00
CA LYS A 211 -9.99 10.51 18.61
C LYS A 211 -8.97 10.89 19.68
N GLU A 212 -9.34 10.83 20.95
CA GLU A 212 -8.43 11.12 22.07
C GLU A 212 -7.33 10.06 22.14
N ILE A 213 -7.69 8.77 22.13
CA ILE A 213 -6.74 7.64 22.14
C ILE A 213 -5.78 7.72 20.95
N ARG A 214 -6.29 7.93 19.74
CA ARG A 214 -5.47 8.08 18.53
C ARG A 214 -4.55 9.30 18.59
N ASN A 215 -4.88 10.34 19.37
CA ASN A 215 -3.99 11.50 19.50
C ASN A 215 -2.71 11.17 20.29
N GLU A 216 -2.76 10.19 21.20
CA GLU A 216 -1.61 9.70 21.96
C GLU A 216 -0.54 9.08 21.03
N LEU A 217 -0.96 8.52 19.89
CA LEU A 217 -0.05 7.93 18.90
C LEU A 217 0.82 8.95 18.15
N TYR A 218 0.41 10.23 18.03
CA TYR A 218 1.20 11.23 17.31
C TYR A 218 2.60 11.43 17.91
N PRO A 219 2.75 11.80 19.20
CA PRO A 219 4.07 12.00 19.79
C PRO A 219 4.91 10.71 19.80
N LEU A 220 4.30 9.55 20.04
CA LEU A 220 5.00 8.25 20.03
C LEU A 220 5.61 7.94 18.65
N LEU A 221 4.93 8.34 17.57
CA LEU A 221 5.41 8.19 16.20
C LEU A 221 6.33 9.35 15.73
N GLY A 222 6.70 10.28 16.63
CA GLY A 222 7.50 11.46 16.29
C GLY A 222 6.76 12.48 15.41
N LEU A 223 5.43 12.47 15.44
CA LEU A 223 4.55 13.32 14.63
C LEU A 223 3.95 14.47 15.43
N LYS A 224 3.65 15.57 14.73
CA LYS A 224 2.88 16.67 15.32
C LYS A 224 1.39 16.43 15.10
N GLN A 225 0.59 16.59 16.16
CA GLN A 225 -0.85 16.49 16.03
C GLN A 225 -1.39 17.58 15.07
N PRO A 226 -2.28 17.24 14.12
CA PRO A 226 -2.88 18.22 13.22
C PRO A 226 -3.76 19.22 13.99
N VAL A 227 -3.47 20.51 13.85
CA VAL A 227 -4.31 21.57 14.43
C VAL A 227 -5.47 21.85 13.49
N PHE A 228 -6.67 21.37 13.84
CA PHE A 228 -7.88 21.71 13.09
C PHE A 228 -8.28 23.15 13.44
N LYS A 229 -8.17 24.09 12.48
CA LYS A 229 -8.82 25.40 12.62
C LYS A 229 -10.32 25.15 12.69
N SER A 230 -10.97 25.52 13.79
CA SER A 230 -12.43 25.47 13.89
C SER A 230 -13.00 26.34 12.76
N SER A 231 -13.76 25.71 11.87
CA SER A 231 -14.57 26.44 10.90
C SER A 231 -15.60 27.23 11.71
N THR A 232 -15.36 28.52 11.86
CA THR A 232 -16.34 29.46 12.37
C THR A 232 -17.53 29.42 11.42
N ALA A 233 -18.66 28.91 11.91
CA ALA A 233 -19.92 28.95 11.19
C ALA A 233 -20.25 30.41 10.86
N LYS A 234 -20.52 30.68 9.58
CA LYS A 234 -21.24 31.86 9.11
C LYS A 234 -22.60 31.42 8.62
#